data_AF-A0A9W7C5V0-F1
#
_entry.id   AF-A0A9W7C5V0-F1
#
_cell.length_a   1.000
_cell.length_b   1.000
_cell.length_c   1.000
_cell.angle_alpha   90.00
_cell.angle_beta   90.00
_cell.angle_gamma   90.00
#
_symmetry.space_group_name_H-M   'P 1'
#
loop_
_entity.id
_entity.type
_entity.pdbx_description
1 polymer ?
#
loop_
_entity_poly.entity_id
_entity_poly.type
_entity_poly.pdbx_seq_one_letter_code
_entity_poly.pdbx_strand_id
1 'polypeptide(L)'
;MRRAVLSPAQSSSSLPTLPTYSSSSHSPSSPTSSYSPKLSTIAICILLLLNVLIWSNRLMTQRHHNANHHVEVHPTGYASVDASINALEERYEDVIQKAEDAISQSRIVRNWGDHSNKAVEHANEALGHHTKAEGIRDELLAQRSALPPPPPSPPSPPASSEPLLPAKLVKPSSWFNGRDTNIKHLAIGMAQGINDAQLCVFVASLRKFSPASESSIVLFMDEVSPKAQEILDKNAATAIVFNKREIKMGDMHPSTYRWPMITDYINDNQRSIDMVLLADVRDMAFQGDPFSIVTRPGLYVFNGVESMTIGQDGWNGGWVKDCFGNGVFQQLYDKKIICSGVSLGTIDSILSYLDLMASTMGTPSFAQCERNGVDQGVHNVLIHTDKLTGSIYKYDQMSGPVANMQAKVMSLTSDFRVVNNANGDVPIMHQYDRYETLMTHLFKLYVDWDIHAESSGEGDCKGYTIKENVEAFKGRCDLSHESGGTVEECCTICNNKGSCKGFTHIRSGCWLKSCGDVNPDQMLSVPGATGGWTG
;
A
#
# COMPACT_ATOMS: atom_id res chain seq x y z
N MET A 1 4.45 -63.48 17.65
CA MET A 1 3.64 -64.69 17.49
C MET A 1 2.26 -64.31 16.97
N ARG A 2 1.81 -64.92 15.86
CA ARG A 2 0.44 -65.02 15.26
C ARG A 2 -0.30 -63.69 15.01
N ARG A 3 -0.61 -63.19 13.80
CA ARG A 3 -1.17 -63.72 12.53
C ARG A 3 -2.53 -64.43 12.64
N ALA A 4 -3.59 -63.76 12.14
CA ALA A 4 -4.75 -64.28 11.37
C ALA A 4 -5.57 -63.04 10.91
N VAL A 5 -5.88 -62.70 9.64
CA VAL A 5 -6.31 -63.40 8.40
C VAL A 5 -7.85 -63.38 8.18
N LEU A 6 -8.26 -62.51 7.24
CA LEU A 6 -9.22 -62.61 6.10
C LEU A 6 -10.71 -63.09 6.23
N SER A 7 -11.62 -62.16 5.88
CA SER A 7 -12.66 -62.19 4.80
C SER A 7 -13.91 -63.13 4.88
N PRO A 8 -14.89 -63.10 3.92
CA PRO A 8 -15.82 -62.03 3.46
C PRO A 8 -17.30 -62.51 3.24
N ALA A 9 -18.27 -61.61 2.96
CA ALA A 9 -19.52 -61.82 2.14
C ALA A 9 -20.42 -60.55 2.25
N GLN A 10 -20.78 -59.77 1.21
CA GLN A 10 -21.65 -59.92 0.02
C GLN A 10 -23.20 -59.96 0.23
N SER A 11 -23.88 -59.17 -0.62
CA SER A 11 -25.32 -59.09 -0.97
C SER A 11 -26.25 -58.33 0.00
N SER A 12 -27.27 -57.56 -0.37
CA SER A 12 -27.85 -57.11 -1.65
C SER A 12 -28.98 -56.08 -1.38
N SER A 13 -29.10 -55.08 -2.25
CA SER A 13 -30.33 -54.38 -2.73
C SER A 13 -31.59 -54.22 -1.86
N SER A 14 -32.09 -52.98 -1.71
CA SER A 14 -33.47 -52.59 -2.10
C SER A 14 -33.72 -51.07 -1.97
N LEU A 15 -34.16 -50.46 -3.08
CA LEU A 15 -34.75 -49.11 -3.20
C LEU A 15 -36.18 -49.06 -2.63
N PRO A 16 -36.71 -47.85 -2.32
CA PRO A 16 -38.13 -47.53 -2.51
C PRO A 16 -38.31 -46.25 -3.36
N THR A 17 -38.83 -46.32 -4.58
CA THR A 17 -40.26 -46.16 -5.00
C THR A 17 -40.96 -44.83 -4.64
N LEU A 18 -41.29 -44.10 -5.71
CA LEU A 18 -42.16 -42.92 -5.81
C LEU A 18 -43.65 -43.26 -5.63
N PRO A 19 -44.50 -42.26 -5.35
CA PRO A 19 -45.89 -42.28 -5.77
C PRO A 19 -46.17 -41.28 -6.92
N THR A 20 -46.88 -41.77 -7.93
CA THR A 20 -47.54 -41.04 -9.02
C THR A 20 -49.02 -40.82 -8.71
N TYR A 21 -49.63 -39.75 -9.23
CA TYR A 21 -51.03 -39.53 -9.65
C TYR A 21 -51.19 -38.00 -9.87
N SER A 22 -51.86 -37.41 -10.86
CA SER A 22 -52.43 -37.80 -12.15
C SER A 22 -52.72 -36.51 -12.92
N SER A 23 -52.79 -36.64 -14.24
CA SER A 23 -53.01 -35.62 -15.26
C SER A 23 -54.38 -34.93 -15.26
N SER A 24 -54.40 -33.65 -15.65
CA SER A 24 -55.46 -33.09 -16.51
C SER A 24 -54.89 -32.06 -17.48
N SER A 25 -55.22 -32.28 -18.75
CA SER A 25 -54.89 -31.56 -19.99
C SER A 25 -55.34 -30.10 -20.05
N HIS A 26 -54.58 -29.23 -20.74
CA HIS A 26 -55.07 -28.17 -21.65
C HIS A 26 -53.96 -27.71 -22.62
N SER A 27 -54.39 -27.34 -23.84
CA SER A 27 -53.66 -27.13 -25.11
C SER A 27 -52.76 -25.87 -25.17
N PRO A 28 -51.88 -25.74 -26.19
CA PRO A 28 -50.78 -24.76 -26.19
C PRO A 28 -51.17 -23.40 -26.78
N SER A 29 -50.84 -22.32 -26.07
CA SER A 29 -50.82 -20.95 -26.57
C SER A 29 -49.39 -20.43 -26.71
N SER A 30 -49.16 -19.71 -27.81
CA SER A 30 -47.92 -19.11 -28.34
C SER A 30 -46.98 -18.42 -27.33
N PRO A 31 -45.65 -18.44 -27.54
CA PRO A 31 -44.73 -17.69 -26.69
C PRO A 31 -44.67 -16.22 -27.13
N THR A 32 -45.25 -15.33 -26.32
CA THR A 32 -44.92 -13.91 -26.33
C THR A 32 -43.61 -13.69 -25.58
N SER A 33 -42.61 -13.11 -26.24
CA SER A 33 -41.33 -12.74 -25.66
C SER A 33 -41.48 -11.59 -24.66
N SER A 34 -41.40 -11.89 -23.36
CA SER A 34 -41.15 -10.88 -22.33
C SER A 34 -39.66 -10.84 -22.03
N TYR A 35 -38.94 -9.94 -22.71
CA TYR A 35 -37.59 -9.55 -22.28
C TYR A 35 -37.70 -8.89 -20.90
N SER A 36 -37.02 -9.44 -19.89
CA SER A 36 -36.99 -8.85 -18.54
C SER A 36 -36.18 -7.53 -18.55
N PRO A 37 -36.61 -6.48 -17.83
CA PRO A 37 -35.87 -5.20 -17.73
C PRO A 37 -34.50 -5.32 -17.04
N LYS A 38 -34.22 -6.47 -16.39
CA LYS A 38 -32.99 -6.67 -15.60
C LYS A 38 -31.76 -6.99 -16.45
N LEU A 39 -31.95 -7.51 -17.66
CA LEU A 39 -30.86 -7.75 -18.61
C LEU A 39 -30.40 -6.46 -19.30
N SER A 40 -31.28 -5.45 -19.44
CA SER A 40 -30.90 -4.19 -20.10
C SER A 40 -30.02 -3.31 -19.21
N THR A 41 -30.23 -3.27 -17.90
CA THR A 41 -29.40 -2.44 -16.99
C THR A 41 -27.96 -2.94 -16.90
N ILE A 42 -27.77 -4.27 -16.81
CA ILE A 42 -26.43 -4.87 -16.79
C ILE A 42 -25.72 -4.66 -18.13
N ALA A 43 -26.44 -4.80 -19.25
CA ALA A 43 -25.90 -4.51 -20.58
C ALA A 43 -25.50 -3.02 -20.72
N ILE A 44 -26.29 -2.10 -20.18
CA ILE A 44 -25.98 -0.66 -20.17
C ILE A 44 -24.73 -0.37 -19.32
N CYS A 45 -24.61 -0.96 -18.12
CA CYS A 45 -23.42 -0.78 -17.28
C CYS A 45 -22.15 -1.34 -17.92
N ILE A 46 -22.25 -2.50 -18.60
CA ILE A 46 -21.12 -3.11 -19.32
C ILE A 46 -20.74 -2.26 -20.55
N LEU A 47 -21.72 -1.73 -21.28
CA LEU A 47 -21.48 -0.83 -22.41
C LEU A 47 -20.87 0.50 -21.97
N LEU A 48 -21.25 1.04 -20.81
CA LEU A 48 -20.65 2.24 -20.24
C LEU A 48 -19.20 1.98 -19.81
N LEU A 49 -18.93 0.86 -19.12
CA LEU A 49 -17.56 0.46 -18.75
C LEU A 49 -16.66 0.22 -19.97
N LEU A 50 -17.18 -0.42 -21.02
CA LEU A 50 -16.44 -0.63 -22.27
C LEU A 50 -16.18 0.70 -23.00
N ASN A 51 -17.15 1.61 -23.03
CA ASN A 51 -16.94 2.92 -23.64
C ASN A 51 -15.90 3.74 -22.85
N VAL A 52 -15.96 3.76 -21.51
CA VAL A 52 -14.94 4.40 -20.67
C VAL A 52 -13.56 3.82 -20.98
N LEU A 53 -13.38 2.50 -20.97
CA LEU A 53 -12.09 1.86 -21.23
C LEU A 53 -11.55 2.10 -22.65
N ILE A 54 -12.41 2.02 -23.67
CA ILE A 54 -12.03 2.29 -25.06
C ILE A 54 -11.63 3.77 -25.23
N TRP A 55 -12.27 4.69 -24.51
CA TRP A 55 -12.00 6.11 -24.60
C TRP A 55 -10.79 6.55 -23.78
N SER A 56 -10.56 5.98 -22.60
CA SER A 56 -9.31 6.13 -21.83
C SER A 56 -8.10 5.78 -22.67
N ASN A 57 -8.22 4.72 -23.48
CA ASN A 57 -7.16 4.26 -24.36
C ASN A 57 -6.90 5.25 -25.52
N ARG A 58 -7.95 5.88 -26.08
CA ARG A 58 -7.85 6.91 -27.14
C ARG A 58 -7.29 8.25 -26.63
N LEU A 59 -7.67 8.67 -25.42
CA LEU A 59 -7.14 9.90 -24.80
C LEU A 59 -5.64 9.78 -24.50
N MET A 60 -5.21 8.59 -24.06
CA MET A 60 -3.80 8.26 -23.83
C MET A 60 -2.99 8.23 -25.14
N THR A 61 -3.60 7.85 -26.27
CA THR A 61 -2.92 7.91 -27.58
C THR A 61 -2.77 9.33 -28.11
N GLN A 62 -3.71 10.25 -27.84
CA GLN A 62 -3.59 11.67 -28.22
C GLN A 62 -2.62 12.47 -27.33
N ARG A 63 -2.45 12.09 -26.05
CA ARG A 63 -1.41 12.64 -25.16
C ARG A 63 0.02 12.49 -25.73
N HIS A 64 0.26 11.48 -26.57
CA HIS A 64 1.58 11.20 -27.14
C HIS A 64 2.00 12.11 -28.31
N HIS A 65 1.10 12.90 -28.90
CA HIS A 65 1.46 13.74 -30.06
C HIS A 65 1.89 15.17 -29.71
N ASN A 66 1.53 15.69 -28.52
CA ASN A 66 1.74 17.12 -28.20
C ASN A 66 2.72 17.42 -27.05
N ALA A 67 3.30 16.40 -26.41
CA ALA A 67 4.23 16.60 -25.28
C ALA A 67 5.68 16.35 -25.71
N ASN A 68 6.22 17.24 -26.55
CA ASN A 68 7.66 17.44 -26.71
C ASN A 68 7.88 18.84 -27.30
N HIS A 69 8.18 19.81 -26.45
CA HIS A 69 9.12 20.94 -26.63
C HIS A 69 8.82 22.05 -25.60
N HIS A 70 9.80 22.35 -24.74
CA HIS A 70 9.85 23.62 -24.02
C HIS A 70 11.11 24.39 -24.45
N VAL A 71 10.91 25.64 -24.86
CA VAL A 71 11.93 26.71 -24.88
C VAL A 71 11.27 27.95 -24.25
N GLU A 72 12.04 28.66 -23.43
CA GLU A 72 11.69 29.89 -22.69
C GLU A 72 11.39 31.10 -23.60
N VAL A 73 10.29 31.83 -23.33
CA VAL A 73 10.17 33.30 -23.53
C VAL A 73 9.15 33.89 -22.52
N HIS A 74 9.37 35.15 -22.13
CA HIS A 74 8.80 35.97 -21.04
C HIS A 74 7.27 36.08 -20.84
N PRO A 75 6.84 36.45 -19.60
CA PRO A 75 5.47 36.32 -19.11
C PRO A 75 4.69 37.63 -19.23
N THR A 76 3.41 37.54 -19.60
CA THR A 76 2.34 38.43 -19.08
C THR A 76 0.95 38.06 -19.62
N GLY A 77 0.85 37.16 -20.60
CA GLY A 77 -0.45 36.69 -21.14
C GLY A 77 -0.85 35.25 -20.80
N TYR A 78 0.09 34.34 -20.51
CA TYR A 78 -0.20 32.90 -20.35
C TYR A 78 -0.51 32.49 -18.89
N ALA A 79 0.04 33.18 -17.90
CA ALA A 79 -0.11 32.78 -16.49
C ALA A 79 -1.57 32.78 -15.99
N SER A 80 -2.43 33.67 -16.51
CA SER A 80 -3.86 33.68 -16.15
C SER A 80 -4.65 32.57 -16.84
N VAL A 81 -4.23 32.16 -18.04
CA VAL A 81 -4.85 31.07 -18.81
C VAL A 81 -4.41 29.73 -18.24
N ASP A 82 -3.12 29.55 -17.90
CA ASP A 82 -2.60 28.35 -17.25
C ASP A 82 -3.19 28.16 -15.84
N ALA A 83 -3.33 29.23 -15.06
CA ALA A 83 -4.02 29.15 -13.76
C ALA A 83 -5.51 28.78 -13.91
N SER A 84 -6.17 29.25 -14.97
CA SER A 84 -7.57 28.91 -15.26
C SER A 84 -7.72 27.46 -15.75
N ILE A 85 -6.77 26.97 -16.55
CA ILE A 85 -6.69 25.59 -17.02
C ILE A 85 -6.41 24.65 -15.84
N ASN A 86 -5.46 24.97 -14.97
CA ASN A 86 -5.14 24.17 -13.79
C ASN A 86 -6.35 24.07 -12.83
N ALA A 87 -7.06 25.18 -12.60
CA ALA A 87 -8.28 25.19 -11.79
C ALA A 87 -9.47 24.46 -12.46
N LEU A 88 -9.48 24.33 -13.79
CA LEU A 88 -10.43 23.49 -14.53
C LEU A 88 -10.07 22.01 -14.44
N GLU A 89 -8.78 21.68 -14.52
CA GLU A 89 -8.26 20.31 -14.38
C GLU A 89 -8.49 19.76 -12.97
N GLU A 90 -8.24 20.56 -11.93
CA GLU A 90 -8.51 20.18 -10.54
C GLU A 90 -10.01 19.90 -10.29
N ARG A 91 -10.90 20.73 -10.87
CA ARG A 91 -12.35 20.50 -10.83
C ARG A 91 -12.79 19.26 -11.62
N TYR A 92 -12.07 18.91 -12.68
CA TYR A 92 -12.35 17.70 -13.46
C TYR A 92 -11.96 16.44 -12.66
N GLU A 93 -10.79 16.45 -12.02
CA GLU A 93 -10.31 15.33 -11.18
C GLU A 93 -11.20 15.11 -9.93
N ASP A 94 -11.66 16.17 -9.26
CA ASP A 94 -12.63 16.07 -8.15
C ASP A 94 -13.95 15.40 -8.57
N VAL A 95 -14.43 15.67 -9.80
CA VAL A 95 -15.65 15.07 -10.32
C VAL A 95 -15.45 13.59 -10.71
N ILE A 96 -14.26 13.23 -11.21
CA ILE A 96 -13.88 11.83 -11.47
C ILE A 96 -13.84 11.04 -10.16
N GLN A 97 -13.17 11.58 -9.13
CA GLN A 97 -13.05 10.91 -7.83
C GLN A 97 -14.42 10.67 -7.18
N LYS A 98 -15.32 11.66 -7.23
CA LYS A 98 -16.71 11.51 -6.73
C LYS A 98 -17.49 10.44 -7.48
N ALA A 99 -17.28 10.29 -8.79
CA ALA A 99 -17.90 9.22 -9.56
C ALA A 99 -17.34 7.84 -9.20
N GLU A 100 -16.03 7.73 -8.96
CA GLU A 100 -15.40 6.47 -8.52
C GLU A 100 -15.86 6.04 -7.13
N ASP A 101 -16.02 7.00 -6.21
CA ASP A 101 -16.52 6.75 -4.85
C ASP A 101 -17.98 6.28 -4.88
N ALA A 102 -18.84 6.91 -5.68
CA ALA A 102 -20.23 6.47 -5.88
C ALA A 102 -20.31 5.05 -6.46
N ILE A 103 -19.45 4.72 -7.43
CA ILE A 103 -19.34 3.38 -8.00
C ILE A 103 -18.85 2.38 -6.94
N SER A 104 -17.87 2.75 -6.12
CA SER A 104 -17.37 1.91 -5.03
C SER A 104 -18.45 1.61 -3.99
N GLN A 105 -19.21 2.63 -3.57
CA GLN A 105 -20.32 2.45 -2.63
C GLN A 105 -21.45 1.58 -3.21
N SER A 106 -21.71 1.64 -4.52
CA SER A 106 -22.67 0.74 -5.17
C SER A 106 -22.26 -0.74 -5.12
N ARG A 107 -20.96 -1.05 -5.06
CA ARG A 107 -20.42 -2.43 -4.97
C ARG A 107 -20.50 -3.04 -3.57
N ILE A 108 -20.70 -2.22 -2.54
CA ILE A 108 -20.76 -2.65 -1.13
C ILE A 108 -22.16 -3.20 -0.75
N VAL A 109 -23.20 -2.88 -1.53
CA VAL A 109 -24.57 -3.36 -1.30
C VAL A 109 -24.72 -4.84 -1.71
N ARG A 110 -24.48 -5.76 -0.77
CA ARG A 110 -24.53 -7.23 -1.00
C ARG A 110 -25.82 -7.95 -0.57
N ASN A 111 -26.88 -7.26 -0.11
CA ASN A 111 -28.14 -7.92 0.25
C ASN A 111 -29.33 -7.38 -0.56
N TRP A 112 -29.97 -8.27 -1.33
CA TRP A 112 -31.07 -7.96 -2.24
C TRP A 112 -32.42 -8.07 -1.53
N GLY A 113 -33.14 -6.95 -1.48
CA GLY A 113 -34.52 -6.86 -1.01
C GLY A 113 -35.00 -5.41 -1.02
N ASP A 114 -34.31 -4.53 -0.28
CA ASP A 114 -34.72 -3.12 -0.08
C ASP A 114 -33.82 -2.08 -0.79
N HIS A 115 -32.83 -2.49 -1.57
CA HIS A 115 -31.74 -1.60 -2.01
C HIS A 115 -31.70 -1.30 -3.52
N SER A 116 -32.74 -1.63 -4.29
CA SER A 116 -32.80 -1.23 -5.71
C SER A 116 -32.83 0.29 -5.88
N ASN A 117 -33.48 1.02 -4.97
CA ASN A 117 -33.63 2.47 -5.08
C ASN A 117 -32.31 3.20 -4.79
N LYS A 118 -31.54 2.78 -3.77
CA LYS A 118 -30.23 3.37 -3.45
C LYS A 118 -29.18 3.12 -4.54
N ALA A 119 -29.18 1.92 -5.14
CA ALA A 119 -28.29 1.64 -6.27
C ALA A 119 -28.63 2.49 -7.50
N VAL A 120 -29.92 2.79 -7.73
CA VAL A 120 -30.38 3.70 -8.78
C VAL A 120 -30.03 5.15 -8.45
N GLU A 121 -30.15 5.59 -7.20
CA GLU A 121 -29.72 6.92 -6.74
C GLU A 121 -28.21 7.12 -6.98
N HIS A 122 -27.36 6.20 -6.53
CA HIS A 122 -25.91 6.29 -6.75
C HIS A 122 -25.54 6.25 -8.24
N ALA A 123 -26.27 5.48 -9.05
CA ALA A 123 -26.06 5.45 -10.50
C ALA A 123 -26.46 6.78 -11.17
N ASN A 124 -27.53 7.42 -10.71
CA ASN A 124 -27.95 8.73 -11.20
C ASN A 124 -26.99 9.84 -10.75
N GLU A 125 -26.44 9.76 -9.53
CA GLU A 125 -25.38 10.65 -9.05
C GLU A 125 -24.11 10.52 -9.89
N ALA A 126 -23.66 9.28 -10.14
CA ALA A 126 -22.51 9.03 -11.03
C ALA A 126 -22.74 9.57 -12.45
N LEU A 127 -23.97 9.44 -12.98
CA LEU A 127 -24.33 10.00 -14.28
C LEU A 127 -24.31 11.53 -14.27
N GLY A 128 -24.79 12.16 -13.20
CA GLY A 128 -24.73 13.61 -13.02
C GLY A 128 -23.29 14.14 -12.95
N HIS A 129 -22.41 13.43 -12.24
CA HIS A 129 -20.98 13.73 -12.21
C HIS A 129 -20.34 13.57 -13.60
N HIS A 130 -20.67 12.50 -14.33
CA HIS A 130 -20.18 12.29 -15.70
C HIS A 130 -20.57 13.43 -16.65
N THR A 131 -21.84 13.84 -16.68
CA THR A 131 -22.31 14.95 -17.53
C THR A 131 -21.61 16.27 -17.18
N LYS A 132 -21.34 16.50 -15.88
CA LYS A 132 -20.58 17.67 -15.45
C LYS A 132 -19.11 17.62 -15.91
N ALA A 133 -18.49 16.44 -15.87
CA ALA A 133 -17.13 16.22 -16.35
C ALA A 133 -17.03 16.45 -17.87
N GLU A 134 -18.02 16.01 -18.65
CA GLU A 134 -18.07 16.28 -20.10
C GLU A 134 -18.15 17.77 -20.41
N GLY A 135 -18.96 18.54 -19.67
CA GLY A 135 -19.04 19.99 -19.83
C GLY A 135 -17.71 20.70 -19.54
N ILE A 136 -17.02 20.31 -18.46
CA ILE A 136 -15.70 20.86 -18.09
C ILE A 136 -14.64 20.48 -19.15
N ARG A 137 -14.70 19.27 -19.70
CA ARG A 137 -13.80 18.82 -20.78
C ARG A 137 -13.97 19.64 -22.05
N ASP A 138 -15.20 19.91 -22.46
CA ASP A 138 -15.46 20.69 -23.68
C ASP A 138 -15.02 22.15 -23.51
N GLU A 139 -15.11 22.70 -22.29
CA GLU A 139 -14.54 24.00 -21.93
C GLU A 139 -13.00 24.01 -22.00
N LEU A 140 -12.34 22.96 -21.49
CA LEU A 140 -10.89 22.75 -21.61
C LEU A 140 -10.41 22.67 -23.07
N LEU A 141 -11.16 21.96 -23.93
CA LEU A 141 -10.84 21.84 -25.35
C LEU A 141 -11.02 23.16 -26.10
N ALA A 142 -12.06 23.93 -25.78
CA ALA A 142 -12.29 25.25 -26.36
C ALA A 142 -11.19 26.25 -25.97
N GLN A 143 -10.77 26.25 -24.69
CA GLN A 143 -9.70 27.13 -24.22
C GLN A 143 -8.34 26.78 -24.83
N ARG A 144 -8.01 25.49 -24.97
CA ARG A 144 -6.77 25.04 -25.63
C ARG A 144 -6.74 25.35 -27.13
N SER A 145 -7.89 25.34 -27.80
CA SER A 145 -8.00 25.65 -29.24
C SER A 145 -7.88 27.14 -29.57
N ALA A 146 -8.00 28.01 -28.57
CA ALA A 146 -7.85 29.46 -28.72
C ALA A 146 -6.37 29.94 -28.66
N LEU A 147 -5.42 29.03 -28.41
CA LEU A 147 -3.98 29.33 -28.41
C LEU A 147 -3.43 29.37 -29.85
N PRO A 148 -2.55 30.34 -30.20
CA PRO A 148 -1.96 30.42 -31.53
C PRO A 148 -1.04 29.20 -31.82
N PRO A 149 -0.95 28.75 -33.09
CA PRO A 149 -0.13 27.60 -33.46
C PRO A 149 1.37 27.90 -33.33
N PRO A 150 2.20 26.89 -32.97
CA PRO A 150 3.64 27.07 -32.75
C PRO A 150 4.43 27.26 -34.06
N PRO A 151 5.58 27.97 -34.03
CA PRO A 151 6.46 28.12 -35.19
C PRO A 151 7.23 26.81 -35.53
N PRO A 152 7.67 26.64 -36.79
CA PRO A 152 8.37 25.42 -37.23
C PRO A 152 9.78 25.29 -36.63
N SER A 153 10.15 24.04 -36.29
CA SER A 153 11.39 23.67 -35.59
C SER A 153 12.66 23.82 -36.44
N PRO A 154 13.83 24.14 -35.84
CA PRO A 154 15.12 24.12 -36.54
C PRO A 154 15.58 22.68 -36.84
N PRO A 155 16.39 22.47 -37.91
CA PRO A 155 16.83 21.14 -38.33
C PRO A 155 17.78 20.49 -37.32
N SER A 156 17.57 19.20 -37.05
CA SER A 156 18.30 18.42 -36.06
C SER A 156 19.76 18.12 -36.46
N PRO A 157 20.71 18.09 -35.50
CA PRO A 157 22.09 17.68 -35.75
C PRO A 157 22.22 16.14 -35.92
N PRO A 158 23.29 15.65 -36.58
CA PRO A 158 23.42 14.25 -36.94
C PRO A 158 23.67 13.34 -35.72
N ALA A 159 23.05 12.16 -35.76
CA ALA A 159 23.12 11.13 -34.74
C ALA A 159 24.56 10.62 -34.50
N SER A 160 25.03 10.67 -33.26
CA SER A 160 26.19 9.91 -32.82
C SER A 160 26.14 9.55 -31.32
N SER A 161 26.45 8.26 -31.07
CA SER A 161 26.91 7.56 -29.87
C SER A 161 26.07 7.54 -28.57
N GLU A 162 25.60 6.32 -28.28
CA GLU A 162 25.43 5.60 -27.00
C GLU A 162 24.79 6.30 -25.77
N PRO A 163 23.82 5.65 -25.08
CA PRO A 163 23.36 6.09 -23.77
C PRO A 163 24.47 5.90 -22.73
N LEU A 164 24.78 6.98 -22.01
CA LEU A 164 25.75 7.02 -20.91
C LEU A 164 25.43 5.94 -19.86
N LEU A 165 26.20 4.86 -19.87
CA LEU A 165 26.30 3.91 -18.77
C LEU A 165 26.97 4.61 -17.58
N PRO A 166 26.46 4.51 -16.35
CA PRO A 166 27.21 4.93 -15.18
C PRO A 166 28.48 4.08 -15.04
N ALA A 167 29.56 4.74 -14.62
CA ALA A 167 30.91 4.20 -14.57
C ALA A 167 30.98 2.79 -13.94
N LYS A 168 31.79 1.93 -14.55
CA LYS A 168 32.14 0.60 -14.02
C LYS A 168 32.51 0.71 -12.53
N LEU A 169 31.67 0.11 -11.69
CA LEU A 169 31.99 -0.24 -10.32
C LEU A 169 33.34 -0.95 -10.29
N VAL A 170 34.31 -0.36 -9.60
CA VAL A 170 35.56 -1.00 -9.25
C VAL A 170 35.21 -2.18 -8.35
N LYS A 171 35.39 -3.40 -8.84
CA LYS A 171 35.32 -4.60 -7.99
C LYS A 171 36.46 -4.53 -6.97
N PRO A 172 36.21 -4.54 -5.65
CA PRO A 172 37.26 -4.85 -4.70
C PRO A 172 37.58 -6.34 -4.84
N SER A 173 38.65 -6.62 -5.58
CA SER A 173 39.28 -7.94 -5.60
C SER A 173 40.24 -8.04 -4.42
N SER A 174 39.75 -8.49 -3.26
CA SER A 174 40.55 -9.24 -2.30
C SER A 174 39.62 -9.89 -1.29
N TRP A 175 39.64 -11.21 -1.25
CA TRP A 175 38.89 -12.00 -0.30
C TRP A 175 39.40 -11.68 1.12
N PHE A 176 38.43 -11.38 2.00
CA PHE A 176 38.54 -10.93 3.37
C PHE A 176 39.49 -11.77 4.24
N ASN A 177 40.63 -11.19 4.63
CA ASN A 177 41.34 -11.57 5.85
C ASN A 177 40.80 -10.70 7.00
N GLY A 178 40.09 -11.30 7.98
CA GLY A 178 39.74 -10.64 9.24
C GLY A 178 38.25 -10.37 9.49
N ARG A 179 37.37 -11.39 9.39
CA ARG A 179 36.04 -11.29 10.01
C ARG A 179 36.16 -11.33 11.53
N ASP A 180 35.34 -10.57 12.24
CA ASP A 180 35.33 -10.58 13.69
C ASP A 180 34.79 -11.90 14.26
N THR A 181 35.10 -12.20 15.51
CA THR A 181 34.62 -13.41 16.21
C THR A 181 33.18 -13.28 16.73
N ASN A 182 32.59 -12.07 16.65
CA ASN A 182 31.24 -11.75 17.12
C ASN A 182 30.33 -11.34 15.96
N ILE A 183 30.22 -12.20 14.95
CA ILE A 183 29.35 -11.99 13.78
C ILE A 183 27.90 -12.22 14.20
N LYS A 184 27.00 -11.33 13.78
CA LYS A 184 25.56 -11.44 14.01
C LYS A 184 24.75 -11.22 12.74
N HIS A 185 23.51 -11.66 12.77
CA HIS A 185 22.50 -11.20 11.82
C HIS A 185 22.04 -9.78 12.20
N LEU A 186 21.57 -9.00 11.23
CA LEU A 186 21.17 -7.61 11.42
C LEU A 186 19.74 -7.39 10.90
N ALA A 187 18.82 -7.00 11.77
CA ALA A 187 17.56 -6.40 11.36
C ALA A 187 17.70 -4.87 11.44
N ILE A 188 17.46 -4.19 10.32
CA ILE A 188 17.68 -2.74 10.19
C ILE A 188 16.57 -2.06 9.41
N GLY A 189 16.18 -0.86 9.84
CA GLY A 189 15.11 -0.11 9.19
C GLY A 189 14.93 1.31 9.69
N MET A 190 14.16 2.10 8.94
CA MET A 190 13.75 3.45 9.32
C MET A 190 12.49 3.37 10.20
N ALA A 191 12.52 4.03 11.34
CA ALA A 191 11.46 4.07 12.35
C ALA A 191 11.09 5.52 12.72
N GLN A 192 11.18 6.43 11.76
CA GLN A 192 10.82 7.83 11.92
C GLN A 192 9.34 7.99 12.28
N GLY A 193 9.05 8.77 13.33
CA GLY A 193 7.69 9.01 13.80
C GLY A 193 6.91 7.74 14.16
N ILE A 194 7.60 6.64 14.46
CA ILE A 194 6.95 5.40 14.88
C ILE A 194 6.29 5.60 16.24
N ASN A 195 5.08 5.05 16.44
CA ASN A 195 4.50 5.02 17.78
C ASN A 195 5.09 3.87 18.61
N ASP A 196 5.10 4.05 19.94
CA ASP A 196 5.73 3.10 20.87
C ASP A 196 5.14 1.69 20.78
N ALA A 197 3.85 1.57 20.50
CA ALA A 197 3.17 0.28 20.43
C ALA A 197 3.59 -0.52 19.18
N GLN A 198 3.69 0.12 18.02
CA GLN A 198 4.23 -0.47 16.79
C GLN A 198 5.71 -0.81 16.94
N LEU A 199 6.50 0.08 17.55
CA LEU A 199 7.90 -0.19 17.88
C LEU A 199 8.02 -1.46 18.73
N CYS A 200 7.20 -1.57 19.78
CA CYS A 200 7.18 -2.73 20.66
C CYS A 200 6.80 -4.02 19.93
N VAL A 201 5.76 -4.00 19.10
CA VAL A 201 5.41 -5.15 18.26
C VAL A 201 6.59 -5.58 17.41
N PHE A 202 7.27 -4.67 16.73
CA PHE A 202 8.43 -4.99 15.90
C PHE A 202 9.57 -5.63 16.72
N VAL A 203 10.07 -4.93 17.74
CA VAL A 203 11.27 -5.39 18.46
C VAL A 203 11.01 -6.60 19.35
N ALA A 204 9.85 -6.64 20.03
CA ALA A 204 9.52 -7.73 20.95
C ALA A 204 9.18 -9.01 20.21
N SER A 205 8.45 -8.91 19.09
CA SER A 205 8.17 -10.09 18.27
C SER A 205 9.44 -10.62 17.61
N LEU A 206 10.36 -9.76 17.13
CA LEU A 206 11.64 -10.22 16.60
C LEU A 206 12.48 -10.91 17.68
N ARG A 207 12.63 -10.26 18.85
CA ARG A 207 13.48 -10.77 19.93
C ARG A 207 13.00 -12.10 20.50
N LYS A 208 11.68 -12.38 20.40
CA LYS A 208 11.09 -13.68 20.76
C LYS A 208 11.63 -14.85 19.92
N PHE A 209 12.01 -14.61 18.67
CA PHE A 209 12.45 -15.65 17.74
C PHE A 209 13.92 -15.55 17.34
N SER A 210 14.54 -14.38 17.53
CA SER A 210 15.93 -14.13 17.17
C SER A 210 16.68 -13.55 18.39
N PRO A 211 17.44 -14.39 19.13
CA PRO A 211 18.12 -13.98 20.36
C PRO A 211 19.17 -12.89 20.16
N ALA A 212 19.38 -12.05 21.18
CA ALA A 212 20.38 -10.98 21.14
C ALA A 212 21.83 -11.46 21.00
N SER A 213 22.10 -12.73 21.31
CA SER A 213 23.39 -13.38 21.04
C SER A 213 23.64 -13.61 19.55
N GLU A 214 22.59 -13.72 18.73
CA GLU A 214 22.66 -14.13 17.33
C GLU A 214 22.29 -12.98 16.38
N SER A 215 21.46 -12.03 16.82
CA SER A 215 21.02 -10.90 15.99
C SER A 215 21.01 -9.55 16.70
N SER A 216 21.39 -8.53 15.93
CA SER A 216 21.30 -7.11 16.27
C SER A 216 20.05 -6.48 15.65
N ILE A 217 19.42 -5.54 16.36
CA ILE A 217 18.32 -4.72 15.86
C ILE A 217 18.78 -3.27 15.87
N VAL A 218 18.75 -2.61 14.71
CA VAL A 218 19.21 -1.23 14.56
C VAL A 218 18.14 -0.41 13.86
N LEU A 219 17.63 0.62 14.53
CA LEU A 219 16.53 1.44 14.04
C LEU A 219 16.97 2.89 13.91
N PHE A 220 16.74 3.51 12.75
CA PHE A 220 16.95 4.94 12.58
C PHE A 220 15.70 5.69 13.05
N MET A 221 15.85 6.55 14.05
CA MET A 221 14.74 7.27 14.69
C MET A 221 15.04 8.76 14.70
N ASP A 222 14.03 9.60 14.47
CA ASP A 222 14.15 11.05 14.60
C ASP A 222 14.06 11.51 16.07
N GLU A 223 13.30 10.77 16.88
CA GLU A 223 13.18 10.97 18.31
C GLU A 223 13.02 9.65 19.06
N VAL A 224 13.33 9.64 20.36
CA VAL A 224 13.16 8.49 21.24
C VAL A 224 12.42 8.95 22.49
N SER A 225 11.16 8.54 22.64
CA SER A 225 10.37 8.79 23.85
C SER A 225 10.93 7.98 25.04
N PRO A 226 10.61 8.35 26.30
CA PRO A 226 10.98 7.53 27.45
C PRO A 226 10.46 6.08 27.36
N LYS A 227 9.26 5.89 26.80
CA LYS A 227 8.68 4.56 26.59
C LYS A 227 9.40 3.82 25.46
N ALA A 228 9.73 4.48 24.36
CA ALA A 228 10.56 3.90 23.30
C ALA A 228 11.92 3.43 23.85
N GLN A 229 12.57 4.22 24.72
CA GLN A 229 13.83 3.81 25.34
C GLN A 229 13.68 2.54 26.19
N GLU A 230 12.64 2.44 27.03
CA GLU A 230 12.35 1.21 27.78
C GLU A 230 12.15 -0.01 26.86
N ILE A 231 11.41 0.18 25.75
CA ILE A 231 11.16 -0.86 24.76
C ILE A 231 12.47 -1.33 24.10
N LEU A 232 13.32 -0.39 23.69
CA LEU A 232 14.62 -0.67 23.07
C LEU A 232 15.54 -1.42 24.03
N ASP A 233 15.65 -0.95 25.27
CA ASP A 233 16.51 -1.56 26.30
C ASP A 233 16.05 -2.99 26.65
N LYS A 234 14.74 -3.17 26.88
CA LYS A 234 14.13 -4.47 27.18
C LYS A 234 14.40 -5.50 26.08
N ASN A 235 14.53 -5.06 24.83
CA ASN A 235 14.69 -5.93 23.67
C ASN A 235 16.11 -5.91 23.08
N ALA A 236 17.08 -5.29 23.75
CA ALA A 236 18.45 -5.13 23.26
C ALA A 236 18.48 -4.64 21.79
N ALA A 237 17.73 -3.57 21.52
CA ALA A 237 17.67 -2.91 20.23
C ALA A 237 18.35 -1.54 20.32
N THR A 238 19.01 -1.13 19.23
CA THR A 238 19.77 0.12 19.16
C THR A 238 19.01 1.14 18.32
N ALA A 239 18.76 2.32 18.88
CA ALA A 239 18.33 3.47 18.10
C ALA A 239 19.54 4.29 17.62
N ILE A 240 19.56 4.61 16.33
CA ILE A 240 20.42 5.65 15.77
C ILE A 240 19.55 6.90 15.61
N VAL A 241 19.73 7.83 16.54
CA VAL A 241 18.97 9.08 16.55
C VAL A 241 19.57 10.04 15.52
N PHE A 242 18.73 10.57 14.62
CA PHE A 242 19.17 11.50 13.58
C PHE A 242 18.39 12.81 13.61
N ASN A 243 19.05 13.89 13.21
CA ASN A 243 18.38 15.15 12.93
C ASN A 243 18.12 15.26 11.42
N LYS A 244 16.85 15.31 11.02
CA LYS A 244 16.44 15.39 9.61
C LYS A 244 17.12 16.55 8.86
N ARG A 245 17.38 17.67 9.54
CA ARG A 245 18.04 18.86 8.96
C ARG A 245 19.50 18.66 8.60
N GLU A 246 20.14 17.62 9.13
CA GLU A 246 21.55 17.30 8.89
C GLU A 246 21.72 16.26 7.77
N ILE A 247 20.61 15.67 7.28
CA ILE A 247 20.64 14.69 6.20
C ILE A 247 20.70 15.42 4.85
N LYS A 248 21.63 15.01 3.98
CA LYS A 248 21.88 15.58 2.63
C LYS A 248 20.66 15.53 1.69
N MET A 249 19.60 14.82 2.06
CA MET A 249 18.32 14.68 1.35
C MET A 249 17.14 14.79 2.32
N GLY A 250 17.34 15.50 3.44
CA GLY A 250 16.38 15.58 4.53
C GLY A 250 15.01 16.07 4.08
N ASP A 251 14.92 16.96 3.10
CA ASP A 251 13.64 17.49 2.61
C ASP A 251 12.82 16.49 1.79
N MET A 252 13.42 15.37 1.35
CA MET A 252 12.74 14.31 0.61
C MET A 252 11.93 13.40 1.56
N HIS A 253 11.10 12.53 0.99
CA HIS A 253 10.36 11.55 1.77
C HIS A 253 11.32 10.54 2.45
N PRO A 254 11.01 10.03 3.66
CA PRO A 254 11.87 9.05 4.35
C PRO A 254 12.14 7.76 3.57
N SER A 255 11.24 7.40 2.65
CA SER A 255 11.44 6.30 1.71
C SER A 255 12.67 6.49 0.83
N THR A 256 13.12 7.72 0.63
CA THR A 256 14.26 8.06 -0.23
C THR A 256 15.57 8.03 0.56
N TYR A 257 15.67 8.78 1.67
CA TYR A 257 16.94 8.91 2.40
C TYR A 257 17.26 7.74 3.35
N ARG A 258 16.32 6.83 3.65
CA ARG A 258 16.62 5.62 4.43
C ARG A 258 17.72 4.77 3.80
N TRP A 259 17.78 4.70 2.48
CA TRP A 259 18.70 3.83 1.75
C TRP A 259 20.15 4.27 1.93
N PRO A 260 20.56 5.51 1.63
CA PRO A 260 21.93 5.95 1.90
C PRO A 260 22.30 5.85 3.40
N MET A 261 21.39 6.16 4.32
CA MET A 261 21.67 6.03 5.77
C MET A 261 21.96 4.58 6.18
N ILE A 262 21.16 3.62 5.69
CA ILE A 262 21.38 2.20 5.92
C ILE A 262 22.69 1.74 5.24
N THR A 263 22.97 2.21 4.02
CA THR A 263 24.22 1.91 3.31
C THR A 263 25.44 2.35 4.12
N ASP A 264 25.46 3.58 4.63
CA ASP A 264 26.58 4.11 5.42
C ASP A 264 26.79 3.27 6.68
N TYR A 265 25.72 2.98 7.44
CA TYR A 265 25.83 2.15 8.64
C TYR A 265 26.39 0.75 8.34
N ILE A 266 25.88 0.09 7.28
CA ILE A 266 26.35 -1.26 6.96
C ILE A 266 27.79 -1.22 6.47
N ASN A 267 28.20 -0.23 5.68
CA ASN A 267 29.59 -0.10 5.24
C ASN A 267 30.57 0.01 6.41
N ASP A 268 30.20 0.75 7.44
CA ASP A 268 31.00 0.92 8.66
C ASP A 268 31.05 -0.34 9.54
N ASN A 269 30.06 -1.25 9.42
CA ASN A 269 29.89 -2.39 10.33
C ASN A 269 29.96 -3.77 9.66
N GLN A 270 30.11 -3.84 8.33
CA GLN A 270 29.95 -5.07 7.53
C GLN A 270 30.79 -6.27 7.98
N ARG A 271 31.93 -6.05 8.66
CA ARG A 271 32.80 -7.13 9.15
C ARG A 271 32.19 -7.96 10.29
N SER A 272 31.16 -7.42 10.93
CA SER A 272 30.43 -8.05 12.06
C SER A 272 29.05 -8.57 11.66
N ILE A 273 28.68 -8.49 10.38
CA ILE A 273 27.33 -8.78 9.88
C ILE A 273 27.39 -9.98 8.92
N ASP A 274 26.50 -10.96 9.14
CA ASP A 274 26.35 -12.12 8.25
C ASP A 274 25.18 -11.95 7.27
N MET A 275 23.98 -11.80 7.82
CA MET A 275 22.73 -11.67 7.08
C MET A 275 22.01 -10.40 7.50
N VAL A 276 21.32 -9.78 6.56
CA VAL A 276 20.59 -8.52 6.80
C VAL A 276 19.12 -8.70 6.44
N LEU A 277 18.24 -8.24 7.32
CA LEU A 277 16.84 -7.96 7.07
C LEU A 277 16.66 -6.45 6.97
N LEU A 278 16.27 -5.98 5.79
CA LEU A 278 15.83 -4.61 5.54
C LEU A 278 14.32 -4.55 5.76
N ALA A 279 13.86 -3.74 6.71
CA ALA A 279 12.48 -3.77 7.17
C ALA A 279 11.77 -2.41 7.15
N ASP A 280 10.50 -2.41 6.74
CA ASP A 280 9.52 -1.40 7.12
C ASP A 280 9.09 -1.68 8.58
N VAL A 281 9.70 -0.94 9.50
CA VAL A 281 9.62 -1.22 10.95
C VAL A 281 8.19 -1.05 11.48
N ARG A 282 7.48 -0.03 10.99
CA ARG A 282 6.16 0.37 11.48
C ARG A 282 5.14 -0.76 11.47
N ASP A 283 5.12 -1.56 10.42
CA ASP A 283 4.05 -2.52 10.13
C ASP A 283 4.57 -3.93 9.85
N MET A 284 5.73 -4.29 10.42
CA MET A 284 6.28 -5.64 10.40
C MET A 284 6.23 -6.30 11.78
N ALA A 285 5.84 -7.57 11.82
CA ALA A 285 5.83 -8.42 13.01
C ALA A 285 6.35 -9.82 12.69
N PHE A 286 6.81 -10.54 13.70
CA PHE A 286 7.45 -11.85 13.55
C PHE A 286 6.66 -12.94 14.29
N GLN A 287 6.54 -14.10 13.65
CA GLN A 287 6.03 -15.35 14.26
C GLN A 287 7.02 -16.51 14.10
N GLY A 288 8.23 -16.22 13.63
CA GLY A 288 9.37 -17.12 13.49
C GLY A 288 10.65 -16.32 13.27
N ASP A 289 11.81 -17.00 13.25
CA ASP A 289 13.09 -16.34 12.99
C ASP A 289 13.19 -15.92 11.51
N PRO A 290 13.26 -14.63 11.17
CA PRO A 290 13.34 -14.20 9.78
C PRO A 290 14.60 -14.67 9.06
N PHE A 291 15.71 -14.88 9.79
CA PHE A 291 16.99 -15.26 9.18
C PHE A 291 17.00 -16.72 8.70
N SER A 292 16.09 -17.56 9.23
CA SER A 292 15.89 -18.93 8.75
C SER A 292 15.43 -19.03 7.28
N ILE A 293 14.95 -17.92 6.70
CA ILE A 293 14.54 -17.83 5.28
C ILE A 293 15.76 -17.92 4.34
N VAL A 294 16.91 -17.41 4.78
CA VAL A 294 18.12 -17.32 3.95
C VAL A 294 18.88 -18.64 4.02
N THR A 295 18.69 -19.47 3.00
CA THR A 295 19.24 -20.84 2.95
C THR A 295 20.52 -20.97 2.11
N ARG A 296 20.86 -19.91 1.38
CA ARG A 296 22.02 -19.82 0.47
C ARG A 296 22.34 -18.37 0.14
N PRO A 297 23.60 -18.05 -0.25
CA PRO A 297 24.02 -16.70 -0.59
C PRO A 297 23.17 -16.05 -1.69
N GLY A 298 22.73 -14.82 -1.46
CA GLY A 298 21.90 -14.07 -2.40
C GLY A 298 20.98 -13.06 -1.74
N LEU A 299 20.22 -12.35 -2.59
CA LEU A 299 19.16 -11.42 -2.20
C LEU A 299 17.80 -12.13 -2.29
N TYR A 300 16.98 -12.00 -1.26
CA TYR A 300 15.66 -12.60 -1.11
C TYR A 300 14.63 -11.48 -1.11
N VAL A 301 13.67 -11.56 -2.03
CA VAL A 301 12.63 -10.56 -2.22
C VAL A 301 11.26 -11.21 -2.39
N PHE A 302 10.22 -10.46 -2.06
CA PHE A 302 8.87 -11.01 -1.88
C PHE A 302 7.86 -10.18 -2.65
N ASN A 303 6.92 -10.85 -3.34
CA ASN A 303 5.85 -10.17 -4.06
C ASN A 303 5.02 -9.32 -3.08
N GLY A 304 4.57 -8.13 -3.50
CA GLY A 304 3.73 -7.24 -2.69
C GLY A 304 2.25 -7.61 -2.80
N VAL A 305 1.65 -7.30 -3.95
CA VAL A 305 0.26 -7.64 -4.28
C VAL A 305 0.27 -8.67 -5.42
N GLU A 306 -0.36 -9.83 -5.22
CA GLU A 306 -0.31 -10.90 -6.23
C GLU A 306 -1.24 -10.71 -7.42
N SER A 307 -2.35 -10.01 -7.21
CA SER A 307 -3.42 -9.87 -8.19
C SER A 307 -3.13 -8.87 -9.31
N MET A 308 -2.01 -8.13 -9.24
CA MET A 308 -1.71 -7.03 -10.15
C MET A 308 -0.24 -7.03 -10.59
N THR A 309 -0.01 -6.53 -11.81
CA THR A 309 1.34 -6.22 -12.32
C THR A 309 1.69 -4.75 -12.10
N ILE A 310 2.95 -4.40 -12.31
CA ILE A 310 3.43 -3.00 -12.22
C ILE A 310 2.64 -2.09 -13.18
N GLY A 311 2.33 -2.57 -14.39
CA GLY A 311 1.60 -1.80 -15.40
C GLY A 311 0.11 -1.59 -15.10
N GLN A 312 -0.46 -2.46 -14.27
CA GLN A 312 -1.87 -2.41 -13.87
C GLN A 312 -2.11 -1.57 -12.62
N ASP A 313 -1.07 -1.35 -11.81
CA ASP A 313 -1.14 -0.55 -10.60
C ASP A 313 -0.73 0.90 -10.87
N GLY A 314 -1.63 1.85 -10.59
CA GLY A 314 -1.43 3.27 -10.89
C GLY A 314 -0.23 3.88 -10.16
N TRP A 315 0.05 3.42 -8.93
CA TRP A 315 1.17 3.92 -8.13
C TRP A 315 2.51 3.36 -8.61
N ASN A 316 2.65 2.02 -8.68
CA ASN A 316 3.87 1.36 -9.11
C ASN A 316 4.21 1.71 -10.56
N GLY A 317 3.21 1.68 -11.45
CA GLY A 317 3.38 2.10 -12.83
C GLY A 317 3.78 3.58 -12.95
N GLY A 318 3.14 4.44 -12.15
CA GLY A 318 3.47 5.87 -12.06
C GLY A 318 4.91 6.13 -11.60
N TRP A 319 5.35 5.51 -10.50
CA TRP A 319 6.73 5.68 -10.00
C TRP A 319 7.77 5.23 -11.05
N VAL A 320 7.54 4.09 -11.71
CA VAL A 320 8.45 3.61 -12.76
C VAL A 320 8.46 4.56 -13.95
N LYS A 321 7.29 4.97 -14.43
CA LYS A 321 7.17 5.83 -15.60
C LYS A 321 7.79 7.20 -15.38
N ASP A 322 7.58 7.79 -14.21
CA ASP A 322 8.04 9.16 -13.93
C ASP A 322 9.54 9.21 -13.67
N CYS A 323 10.10 8.22 -12.98
CA CYS A 323 11.53 8.20 -12.65
C CYS A 323 12.42 7.58 -13.73
N PHE A 324 11.88 6.67 -14.57
CA PHE A 324 12.68 5.90 -15.53
C PHE A 324 12.17 5.99 -16.98
N GLY A 325 11.07 6.72 -17.21
CA GLY A 325 10.50 6.95 -18.52
C GLY A 325 9.65 5.79 -19.05
N ASN A 326 8.91 6.09 -20.13
CA ASN A 326 7.95 5.15 -20.70
C ASN A 326 8.61 3.85 -21.22
N GLY A 327 9.86 3.92 -21.70
CA GLY A 327 10.57 2.73 -22.19
C GLY A 327 10.75 1.66 -21.12
N VAL A 328 11.21 2.06 -19.92
CA VAL A 328 11.38 1.14 -18.78
C VAL A 328 10.02 0.68 -18.25
N PHE A 329 9.04 1.59 -18.18
CA PHE A 329 7.67 1.23 -17.81
C PHE A 329 7.09 0.12 -18.69
N GLN A 330 7.22 0.22 -20.02
CA GLN A 330 6.73 -0.81 -20.94
C GLN A 330 7.46 -2.15 -20.76
N GLN A 331 8.77 -2.14 -20.48
CA GLN A 331 9.52 -3.37 -20.19
C GLN A 331 9.04 -4.08 -18.92
N LEU A 332 8.55 -3.31 -17.94
CA LEU A 332 8.12 -3.80 -16.65
C LEU A 332 6.60 -4.00 -16.53
N TYR A 333 5.83 -3.63 -17.56
CA TYR A 333 4.37 -3.57 -17.51
C TYR A 333 3.72 -4.86 -17.00
N ASP A 334 4.15 -6.02 -17.53
CA ASP A 334 3.61 -7.34 -17.15
C ASP A 334 4.34 -7.99 -15.97
N LYS A 335 5.32 -7.31 -15.36
CA LYS A 335 6.09 -7.85 -14.24
C LYS A 335 5.31 -7.72 -12.92
N LYS A 336 5.51 -8.69 -12.04
CA LYS A 336 4.94 -8.71 -10.69
C LYS A 336 5.49 -7.58 -9.83
N ILE A 337 4.66 -7.04 -8.94
CA ILE A 337 5.11 -6.04 -7.97
C ILE A 337 5.87 -6.76 -6.86
N ILE A 338 7.14 -6.37 -6.64
CA ILE A 338 7.99 -6.85 -5.55
C ILE A 338 8.04 -5.78 -4.46
N CYS A 339 7.83 -6.13 -3.20
CA CYS A 339 7.73 -5.19 -2.09
C CYS A 339 9.10 -4.74 -1.58
N SER A 340 9.36 -3.42 -1.55
CA SER A 340 10.60 -2.84 -1.03
C SER A 340 10.67 -2.82 0.51
N GLY A 341 9.53 -2.99 1.19
CA GLY A 341 9.42 -2.96 2.65
C GLY A 341 9.97 -4.20 3.37
N VAL A 342 10.32 -5.24 2.61
CA VAL A 342 10.96 -6.44 3.15
C VAL A 342 11.95 -7.02 2.14
N SER A 343 13.22 -7.07 2.52
CA SER A 343 14.27 -7.73 1.74
C SER A 343 15.26 -8.38 2.70
N LEU A 344 15.69 -9.60 2.37
CA LEU A 344 16.68 -10.34 3.17
C LEU A 344 17.87 -10.74 2.30
N GLY A 345 19.02 -10.99 2.91
CA GLY A 345 20.11 -11.60 2.18
C GLY A 345 21.41 -11.66 2.95
N THR A 346 22.39 -12.31 2.34
CA THR A 346 23.78 -12.26 2.80
C THR A 346 24.36 -10.87 2.61
N ILE A 347 25.25 -10.45 3.51
CA ILE A 347 25.86 -9.10 3.55
C ILE A 347 26.32 -8.60 2.18
N ASP A 348 27.03 -9.41 1.39
CA ASP A 348 27.55 -9.01 0.07
C ASP A 348 26.44 -8.68 -0.95
N SER A 349 25.35 -9.46 -0.92
CA SER A 349 24.20 -9.26 -1.82
C SER A 349 23.39 -8.03 -1.42
N ILE A 350 23.28 -7.80 -0.12
CA ILE A 350 22.59 -6.63 0.44
C ILE A 350 23.37 -5.35 0.15
N LEU A 351 24.69 -5.34 0.32
CA LEU A 351 25.53 -4.19 -0.05
C LEU A 351 25.41 -3.84 -1.53
N SER A 352 25.51 -4.83 -2.41
CA SER A 352 25.34 -4.62 -3.86
C SER A 352 23.97 -4.03 -4.21
N TYR A 353 22.93 -4.46 -3.49
CA TYR A 353 21.57 -3.95 -3.65
C TYR A 353 21.41 -2.52 -3.12
N LEU A 354 21.92 -2.25 -1.91
CA LEU A 354 21.89 -0.95 -1.25
C LEU A 354 22.65 0.12 -2.03
N ASP A 355 23.82 -0.22 -2.58
CA ASP A 355 24.59 0.68 -3.45
C ASP A 355 23.78 1.12 -4.66
N LEU A 356 23.06 0.20 -5.31
CA LEU A 356 22.21 0.53 -6.46
C LEU A 356 20.96 1.34 -6.06
N MET A 357 20.30 1.00 -4.95
CA MET A 357 19.18 1.78 -4.43
C MET A 357 19.62 3.22 -4.11
N ALA A 358 20.64 3.39 -3.27
CA ALA A 358 21.14 4.68 -2.83
C ALA A 358 21.68 5.51 -4.00
N SER A 359 22.47 4.92 -4.90
CA SER A 359 23.03 5.62 -6.06
C SER A 359 21.96 6.09 -7.05
N THR A 360 20.89 5.30 -7.26
CA THR A 360 19.78 5.68 -8.16
C THR A 360 19.01 6.87 -7.60
N MET A 361 18.71 6.84 -6.30
CA MET A 361 17.96 7.90 -5.61
C MET A 361 18.79 9.16 -5.36
N GLY A 362 20.13 9.03 -5.29
CA GLY A 362 21.05 10.15 -5.12
C GLY A 362 21.28 10.99 -6.38
N THR A 363 20.65 10.67 -7.53
CA THR A 363 20.85 11.44 -8.77
C THR A 363 20.03 12.74 -8.79
N PRO A 364 20.54 13.83 -9.39
CA PRO A 364 19.75 15.07 -9.53
C PRO A 364 18.44 14.89 -10.30
N SER A 365 18.40 13.98 -11.28
CA SER A 365 17.19 13.65 -12.03
C SER A 365 16.13 12.96 -11.16
N PHE A 366 16.54 12.19 -10.15
CA PHE A 366 15.60 11.52 -9.26
C PHE A 366 14.79 12.52 -8.44
N ALA A 367 15.39 13.63 -8.03
CA ALA A 367 14.71 14.69 -7.28
C ALA A 367 13.47 15.25 -8.00
N GLN A 368 13.38 15.13 -9.32
CA GLN A 368 12.24 15.62 -10.12
C GLN A 368 11.02 14.70 -10.07
N CYS A 369 11.21 13.42 -9.76
CA CYS A 369 10.12 12.45 -9.64
C CYS A 369 9.84 12.03 -8.19
N GLU A 370 10.64 12.54 -7.24
CA GLU A 370 10.61 12.19 -5.82
C GLU A 370 9.25 12.50 -5.20
N ARG A 371 8.72 11.51 -4.48
CA ARG A 371 7.47 11.59 -3.71
C ARG A 371 7.33 10.35 -2.84
N ASN A 372 6.30 10.33 -1.99
CA ASN A 372 5.97 9.18 -1.16
C ASN A 372 5.96 7.85 -1.94
N GLY A 373 6.67 6.85 -1.41
CA GLY A 373 6.72 5.47 -1.92
C GLY A 373 7.55 5.27 -3.19
N VAL A 374 8.27 6.28 -3.68
CA VAL A 374 9.01 6.18 -4.95
C VAL A 374 10.13 5.11 -4.94
N ASP A 375 10.64 4.75 -3.78
CA ASP A 375 11.64 3.69 -3.60
C ASP A 375 11.12 2.30 -4.01
N GLN A 376 9.82 2.06 -3.86
CA GLN A 376 9.13 0.87 -4.36
C GLN A 376 9.25 0.79 -5.91
N GLY A 377 9.19 1.92 -6.61
CA GLY A 377 9.44 1.99 -8.06
C GLY A 377 10.89 1.67 -8.43
N VAL A 378 11.85 2.28 -7.71
CA VAL A 378 13.29 2.00 -7.88
C VAL A 378 13.59 0.52 -7.64
N HIS A 379 13.09 -0.03 -6.54
CA HIS A 379 13.23 -1.43 -6.16
C HIS A 379 12.74 -2.36 -7.28
N ASN A 380 11.55 -2.14 -7.81
CA ASN A 380 11.01 -2.96 -8.90
C ASN A 380 11.87 -2.89 -10.17
N VAL A 381 12.37 -1.69 -10.53
CA VAL A 381 13.30 -1.55 -11.66
C VAL A 381 14.56 -2.37 -11.42
N LEU A 382 15.20 -2.24 -10.27
CA LEU A 382 16.45 -2.97 -10.00
C LEU A 382 16.25 -4.50 -9.98
N ILE A 383 15.13 -4.98 -9.44
CA ILE A 383 14.86 -6.42 -9.29
C ILE A 383 14.46 -7.08 -10.62
N HIS A 384 13.79 -6.36 -11.51
CA HIS A 384 13.34 -6.91 -12.79
C HIS A 384 14.25 -6.59 -13.96
N THR A 385 15.30 -5.80 -13.73
CA THR A 385 16.37 -5.58 -14.70
C THR A 385 17.61 -6.36 -14.27
N ASP A 386 18.48 -6.71 -15.22
CA ASP A 386 19.74 -7.41 -14.95
C ASP A 386 20.83 -6.48 -14.35
N LYS A 387 20.41 -5.48 -13.57
CA LYS A 387 21.31 -4.49 -12.94
C LYS A 387 21.97 -5.03 -11.67
N LEU A 388 21.29 -5.89 -10.93
CA LEU A 388 21.82 -6.52 -9.74
C LEU A 388 22.69 -7.71 -10.09
N THR A 389 23.90 -7.75 -9.53
CA THR A 389 24.81 -8.89 -9.68
C THR A 389 24.60 -9.90 -8.55
N GLY A 390 24.53 -11.18 -8.87
CA GLY A 390 24.39 -12.27 -7.90
C GLY A 390 23.06 -13.00 -7.99
N SER A 391 22.82 -13.92 -7.06
CA SER A 391 21.58 -14.70 -7.03
C SER A 391 20.46 -13.91 -6.37
N ILE A 392 19.32 -13.81 -7.06
CA ILE A 392 18.09 -13.22 -6.52
C ILE A 392 17.03 -14.31 -6.41
N TYR A 393 16.48 -14.49 -5.22
CA TYR A 393 15.42 -15.44 -4.92
C TYR A 393 14.11 -14.68 -4.70
N LYS A 394 13.18 -14.81 -5.66
CA LYS A 394 11.88 -14.15 -5.63
C LYS A 394 10.83 -15.13 -5.13
N TYR A 395 10.02 -14.73 -4.15
CA TYR A 395 8.94 -15.55 -3.58
C TYR A 395 7.58 -14.92 -3.81
N ASP A 396 6.60 -15.76 -4.16
CA ASP A 396 5.18 -15.38 -4.24
C ASP A 396 4.53 -15.31 -2.86
N GLN A 397 3.32 -14.73 -2.80
CA GLN A 397 2.52 -14.67 -1.57
C GLN A 397 1.69 -15.92 -1.29
N MET A 398 1.68 -16.91 -2.19
CA MET A 398 0.88 -18.13 -2.02
C MET A 398 1.60 -19.18 -1.19
N SER A 399 2.90 -19.32 -1.39
CA SER A 399 3.75 -20.36 -0.81
C SER A 399 5.03 -19.80 -0.17
N GLY A 400 5.30 -18.50 -0.36
CA GLY A 400 6.48 -17.84 0.18
C GLY A 400 6.50 -17.79 1.72
N PRO A 401 7.68 -17.51 2.30
CA PRO A 401 7.88 -17.46 3.74
C PRO A 401 7.53 -16.09 4.36
N VAL A 402 7.02 -15.13 3.59
CA VAL A 402 6.67 -13.79 4.07
C VAL A 402 5.25 -13.47 3.66
N ALA A 403 4.42 -13.14 4.65
CA ALA A 403 3.06 -12.66 4.44
C ALA A 403 3.06 -11.15 4.26
N ASN A 404 2.72 -10.67 3.06
CA ASN A 404 2.25 -9.32 2.87
C ASN A 404 0.72 -9.31 3.04
N MET A 405 0.24 -8.80 4.16
CA MET A 405 -1.18 -8.90 4.52
C MET A 405 -2.09 -8.08 3.60
N GLN A 406 -1.56 -7.07 2.91
CA GLN A 406 -2.32 -6.31 1.90
C GLN A 406 -2.64 -7.15 0.66
N ALA A 407 -1.86 -8.21 0.38
CA ALA A 407 -2.13 -9.12 -0.73
C ALA A 407 -3.45 -9.89 -0.57
N LYS A 408 -3.94 -10.05 0.67
CA LYS A 408 -5.14 -10.84 1.02
C LYS A 408 -5.11 -12.28 0.49
N VAL A 409 -3.91 -12.86 0.39
CA VAL A 409 -3.69 -14.24 -0.08
C VAL A 409 -3.61 -15.21 1.10
N MET A 410 -2.90 -14.83 2.16
CA MET A 410 -2.65 -15.70 3.31
C MET A 410 -3.81 -15.71 4.32
N SER A 411 -3.91 -16.79 5.08
CA SER A 411 -5.01 -17.02 6.02
C SER A 411 -4.58 -16.83 7.47
N LEU A 412 -5.52 -16.39 8.30
CA LEU A 412 -5.37 -16.34 9.75
C LEU A 412 -6.05 -17.56 10.37
N THR A 413 -5.30 -18.34 11.14
CA THR A 413 -5.82 -19.48 11.91
C THR A 413 -6.61 -19.00 13.15
N SER A 414 -7.34 -19.91 13.80
CA SER A 414 -8.13 -19.59 15.00
C SER A 414 -7.29 -19.11 16.19
N ASP A 415 -6.01 -19.49 16.23
CA ASP A 415 -5.01 -19.06 17.22
C ASP A 415 -4.16 -17.87 16.73
N PHE A 416 -4.64 -17.14 15.71
CA PHE A 416 -4.02 -15.92 15.18
C PHE A 416 -2.63 -16.11 14.54
N ARG A 417 -2.26 -17.34 14.15
CA ARG A 417 -1.09 -17.56 13.29
C ARG A 417 -1.43 -17.23 11.84
N VAL A 418 -0.53 -16.53 11.16
CA VAL A 418 -0.61 -16.33 9.72
C VAL A 418 0.04 -17.51 9.03
N VAL A 419 -0.67 -18.11 8.08
CA VAL A 419 -0.19 -19.26 7.31
C VAL A 419 -0.37 -19.00 5.82
N ASN A 420 0.60 -19.48 5.04
CA ASN A 420 0.49 -19.46 3.59
C ASN A 420 -0.47 -20.57 3.09
N ASN A 421 -0.79 -20.57 1.79
CA ASN A 421 -1.77 -21.51 1.22
C ASN A 421 -1.25 -22.96 1.12
N ALA A 422 0.03 -23.17 1.38
CA ALA A 422 0.61 -24.51 1.55
C ALA A 422 0.55 -25.00 3.01
N ASN A 423 -0.18 -24.29 3.89
CA ASN A 423 -0.20 -24.49 5.35
C ASN A 423 1.18 -24.37 6.02
N GLY A 424 2.10 -23.66 5.37
CA GLY A 424 3.39 -23.29 5.94
C GLY A 424 3.25 -22.06 6.82
N ASP A 425 3.81 -22.12 8.03
CA ASP A 425 4.02 -20.94 8.86
C ASP A 425 4.96 -19.96 8.17
N VAL A 426 4.66 -18.67 8.28
CA VAL A 426 5.46 -17.59 7.67
C VAL A 426 6.20 -16.81 8.75
N PRO A 427 7.55 -16.81 8.80
CA PRO A 427 8.29 -16.10 9.85
C PRO A 427 7.97 -14.60 9.97
N ILE A 428 7.61 -13.95 8.86
CA ILE A 428 7.39 -12.49 8.78
C ILE A 428 5.96 -12.19 8.34
N MET A 429 5.30 -11.31 9.10
CA MET A 429 4.02 -10.67 8.78
C MET A 429 4.26 -9.19 8.49
N HIS A 430 4.28 -8.81 7.23
CA HIS A 430 4.43 -7.44 6.77
C HIS A 430 3.05 -6.82 6.47
N GLN A 431 2.91 -5.54 6.80
CA GLN A 431 1.66 -4.78 6.75
C GLN A 431 0.56 -5.39 7.63
N TYR A 432 0.91 -5.93 8.80
CA TYR A 432 -0.06 -6.55 9.72
C TYR A 432 -1.19 -5.60 10.13
N ASP A 433 -0.91 -4.30 10.12
CA ASP A 433 -1.84 -3.20 10.43
C ASP A 433 -2.92 -2.99 9.35
N ARG A 434 -2.87 -3.72 8.24
CA ARG A 434 -3.95 -3.81 7.22
C ARG A 434 -4.99 -4.87 7.57
N TYR A 435 -4.78 -5.63 8.65
CA TYR A 435 -5.69 -6.67 9.11
C TYR A 435 -6.02 -6.45 10.59
N GLU A 436 -7.11 -5.72 10.87
CA GLU A 436 -7.49 -5.21 12.20
C GLU A 436 -7.45 -6.27 13.31
N THR A 437 -7.94 -7.47 13.01
CA THR A 437 -8.00 -8.58 13.98
C THR A 437 -6.60 -9.08 14.36
N LEU A 438 -5.67 -9.11 13.41
CA LEU A 438 -4.27 -9.49 13.65
C LEU A 438 -3.54 -8.38 14.38
N MET A 439 -3.71 -7.13 13.95
CA MET A 439 -3.15 -5.96 14.64
C MET A 439 -3.58 -5.93 16.11
N THR A 440 -4.88 -6.03 16.39
CA THR A 440 -5.41 -6.05 17.77
C THR A 440 -4.81 -7.18 18.58
N HIS A 441 -4.68 -8.37 17.99
CA HIS A 441 -4.05 -9.52 18.66
C HIS A 441 -2.58 -9.28 18.99
N LEU A 442 -1.77 -8.81 18.02
CA LEU A 442 -0.35 -8.54 18.22
C LEU A 442 -0.13 -7.47 19.30
N PHE A 443 -0.99 -6.46 19.33
CA PHE A 443 -0.95 -5.40 20.33
C PHE A 443 -1.22 -5.97 21.72
N LYS A 444 -2.31 -6.72 21.87
CA LYS A 444 -2.61 -7.42 23.13
C LYS A 444 -1.48 -8.38 23.57
N LEU A 445 -0.76 -8.95 22.62
CA LEU A 445 0.29 -9.93 22.90
C LEU A 445 1.61 -9.28 23.36
N TYR A 446 1.99 -8.12 22.79
CA TYR A 446 3.31 -7.53 23.00
C TYR A 446 3.29 -6.22 23.79
N VAL A 447 2.18 -5.49 23.80
CA VAL A 447 2.03 -4.19 24.46
C VAL A 447 1.41 -4.43 25.84
N ASP A 448 2.21 -4.27 26.89
CA ASP A 448 1.84 -4.57 28.28
C ASP A 448 1.40 -3.33 29.09
N TRP A 449 1.25 -2.17 28.44
CA TRP A 449 0.75 -0.93 29.03
C TRP A 449 -0.55 -0.48 28.38
N ASP A 450 -1.28 0.38 29.08
CA ASP A 450 -2.48 0.99 28.53
C ASP A 450 -2.10 2.03 27.46
N ILE A 451 -2.50 1.74 26.23
CA ILE A 451 -2.34 2.64 25.07
C ILE A 451 -3.57 3.52 24.85
N HIS A 452 -4.63 3.34 25.64
CA HIS A 452 -5.93 3.97 25.45
C HIS A 452 -6.13 5.14 26.41
N ALA A 453 -5.19 6.09 26.39
CA ALA A 453 -5.29 7.31 27.17
C ALA A 453 -6.62 8.01 26.83
N GLU A 454 -7.42 8.26 27.87
CA GLU A 454 -8.71 8.95 27.77
C GLU A 454 -8.61 10.29 28.49
N SER A 455 -9.08 11.34 27.83
CA SER A 455 -9.03 12.70 28.35
C SER A 455 -10.30 13.47 27.96
N SER A 456 -10.60 14.49 28.76
CA SER A 456 -11.59 15.49 28.38
C SER A 456 -10.96 16.43 27.37
N GLY A 457 -11.62 16.62 26.21
CA GLY A 457 -11.13 17.54 25.19
C GLY A 457 -11.07 18.98 25.69
N GLU A 458 -10.05 19.70 25.24
CA GLU A 458 -9.81 21.12 25.52
C GLU A 458 -9.98 21.96 24.25
N GLY A 459 -9.98 23.30 24.35
CA GLY A 459 -10.10 24.17 23.18
C GLY A 459 -11.38 23.92 22.37
N ASP A 460 -11.24 23.73 21.06
CA ASP A 460 -12.36 23.38 20.17
C ASP A 460 -12.90 21.97 20.41
N CYS A 461 -12.14 21.11 21.08
CA CYS A 461 -12.59 19.80 21.56
C CYS A 461 -13.32 19.86 22.90
N LYS A 462 -13.61 21.04 23.46
CA LYS A 462 -14.33 21.14 24.73
C LYS A 462 -15.69 20.45 24.66
N GLY A 463 -15.91 19.49 25.56
CA GLY A 463 -17.13 18.69 25.63
C GLY A 463 -17.04 17.34 24.90
N TYR A 464 -15.93 17.06 24.24
CA TYR A 464 -15.63 15.73 23.71
C TYR A 464 -14.91 14.89 24.77
N THR A 465 -15.25 13.61 24.84
CA THR A 465 -14.34 12.58 25.35
C THR A 465 -13.37 12.26 24.22
N ILE A 466 -12.07 12.39 24.49
CA ILE A 466 -10.99 12.07 23.56
C ILE A 466 -10.31 10.80 24.04
N LYS A 467 -10.16 9.83 23.15
CA LYS A 467 -9.48 8.57 23.46
C LYS A 467 -8.47 8.23 22.38
N GLU A 468 -7.25 7.99 22.81
CA GLU A 468 -6.13 7.67 21.93
C GLU A 468 -6.11 6.18 21.56
N ASN A 469 -5.51 5.91 20.41
CA ASN A 469 -5.30 4.58 19.84
C ASN A 469 -6.59 3.75 19.71
N VAL A 470 -7.71 4.40 19.38
CA VAL A 470 -9.01 3.72 19.17
C VAL A 470 -9.72 4.18 17.91
N GLU A 471 -10.36 3.22 17.23
CA GLU A 471 -11.51 3.47 16.36
C GLU A 471 -12.77 3.20 17.17
N ALA A 472 -13.33 4.27 17.72
CA ALA A 472 -14.46 4.20 18.66
C ALA A 472 -15.79 3.79 17.99
N PHE A 473 -15.91 3.98 16.68
CA PHE A 473 -17.18 3.85 15.97
C PHE A 473 -17.26 2.62 15.09
N LYS A 474 -16.13 1.99 14.74
CA LYS A 474 -16.05 0.81 13.87
C LYS A 474 -16.76 1.03 12.53
N GLY A 475 -16.57 2.20 11.93
CA GLY A 475 -17.24 2.59 10.68
C GLY A 475 -18.76 2.78 10.79
N ARG A 476 -19.32 2.91 12.01
CA ARG A 476 -20.72 3.27 12.20
C ARG A 476 -20.89 4.78 12.16
N CYS A 477 -22.09 5.22 11.76
CA CYS A 477 -22.52 6.61 11.79
C CYS A 477 -21.69 7.59 10.94
N ASP A 478 -20.91 7.10 9.96
CA ASP A 478 -20.06 7.94 9.11
C ASP A 478 -20.89 9.02 8.40
N LEU A 479 -20.51 10.28 8.60
CA LEU A 479 -21.14 11.47 7.99
C LEU A 479 -20.37 11.95 6.77
N SER A 480 -19.07 12.15 6.94
CA SER A 480 -18.15 12.50 5.87
C SER A 480 -16.71 12.24 6.32
N HIS A 481 -15.82 12.29 5.34
CA HIS A 481 -14.39 12.35 5.54
C HIS A 481 -13.91 13.73 5.14
N GLU A 482 -13.14 14.38 6.01
CA GLU A 482 -12.49 15.66 5.73
C GLU A 482 -10.98 15.51 5.95
N SER A 483 -10.17 16.13 5.11
CA SER A 483 -8.73 16.25 5.35
C SER A 483 -8.50 17.20 6.53
N GLY A 484 -7.79 16.76 7.58
CA GLY A 484 -7.52 17.55 8.78
C GLY A 484 -6.29 17.02 9.51
N GLY A 485 -5.29 17.88 9.72
CA GLY A 485 -3.98 17.50 10.24
C GLY A 485 -3.99 17.04 11.69
N THR A 486 -4.83 17.64 12.53
CA THR A 486 -4.82 17.42 13.99
C THR A 486 -6.18 17.00 14.56
N VAL A 487 -6.16 16.42 15.77
CA VAL A 487 -7.36 16.08 16.55
C VAL A 487 -8.20 17.33 16.84
N GLU A 488 -7.55 18.46 17.15
CA GLU A 488 -8.23 19.73 17.42
C GLU A 488 -8.96 20.24 16.17
N GLU A 489 -8.33 20.17 15.00
CA GLU A 489 -8.99 20.50 13.73
C GLU A 489 -10.19 19.59 13.45
N CYS A 490 -10.13 18.29 13.79
CA CYS A 490 -11.31 17.42 13.67
C CYS A 490 -12.47 17.87 14.56
N CYS A 491 -12.19 18.37 15.76
CA CYS A 491 -13.22 18.95 16.64
C CYS A 491 -13.82 20.21 16.01
N THR A 492 -13.00 21.14 15.50
CA THR A 492 -13.46 22.35 14.80
C THR A 492 -14.38 21.99 13.63
N ILE A 493 -13.95 21.04 12.80
CA ILE A 493 -14.71 20.55 11.64
C ILE A 493 -16.03 19.93 12.09
N CYS A 494 -16.01 19.08 13.12
CA CYS A 494 -17.22 18.44 13.64
C CYS A 494 -18.19 19.48 14.21
N ASN A 495 -17.72 20.45 15.00
CA ASN A 495 -18.55 21.51 15.57
C ASN A 495 -19.25 22.38 14.50
N ASN A 496 -18.60 22.59 13.36
CA ASN A 496 -19.17 23.34 12.23
C ASN A 496 -20.20 22.52 11.44
N LYS A 497 -20.34 21.23 11.71
CA LYS A 497 -21.29 20.34 11.05
C LYS A 497 -22.38 19.92 12.03
N GLY A 498 -23.54 20.56 11.98
CA GLY A 498 -24.59 20.42 13.01
C GLY A 498 -25.11 18.99 13.29
N SER A 499 -24.92 18.04 12.37
CA SER A 499 -25.24 16.62 12.58
C SER A 499 -24.11 15.80 13.21
N CYS A 500 -22.91 16.37 13.34
CA CYS A 500 -21.74 15.69 13.87
C CYS A 500 -21.77 15.63 15.40
N LYS A 501 -21.44 14.46 15.93
CA LYS A 501 -21.45 14.11 17.36
C LYS A 501 -20.16 13.43 17.80
N GLY A 502 -19.28 13.12 16.86
CA GLY A 502 -17.98 12.55 17.11
C GLY A 502 -17.15 12.42 15.84
N PHE A 503 -15.94 11.92 15.98
CA PHE A 503 -15.01 11.70 14.88
C PHE A 503 -14.03 10.56 15.21
N THR A 504 -13.42 10.00 14.16
CA THR A 504 -12.13 9.32 14.27
C THR A 504 -11.09 10.14 13.49
N HIS A 505 -10.04 10.59 14.16
CA HIS A 505 -8.85 11.14 13.51
C HIS A 505 -7.87 10.01 13.24
N ILE A 506 -7.41 9.86 12.00
CA ILE A 506 -6.37 8.90 11.63
C ILE A 506 -5.68 9.36 10.35
N ARG A 507 -4.34 9.29 10.30
CA ARG A 507 -3.52 9.67 9.12
C ARG A 507 -3.86 11.06 8.55
N SER A 508 -4.05 12.05 9.42
CA SER A 508 -4.42 13.41 9.01
C SER A 508 -5.77 13.51 8.28
N GLY A 509 -6.66 12.57 8.56
CA GLY A 509 -8.05 12.58 8.11
C GLY A 509 -9.01 12.55 9.30
N CYS A 510 -10.12 13.26 9.17
CA CYS A 510 -11.21 13.31 10.13
C CYS A 510 -12.43 12.58 9.57
N TRP A 511 -12.74 11.41 10.11
CA TRP A 511 -13.96 10.68 9.80
C TRP A 511 -15.06 11.12 10.76
N LEU A 512 -15.92 12.02 10.32
CA LEU A 512 -16.98 12.60 11.14
C LEU A 512 -18.12 11.61 11.36
N LYS A 513 -18.74 11.64 12.52
CA LYS A 513 -19.74 10.67 12.97
C LYS A 513 -21.01 11.38 13.41
N SER A 514 -22.16 10.83 13.02
CA SER A 514 -23.49 11.35 13.37
C SER A 514 -24.00 10.95 14.74
N CYS A 515 -23.34 9.98 15.38
CA CYS A 515 -23.68 9.51 16.72
C CYS A 515 -22.53 9.81 17.70
N GLY A 516 -22.88 10.05 18.96
CA GLY A 516 -21.94 10.19 20.08
C GLY A 516 -21.92 8.95 20.99
N ASP A 517 -22.88 8.03 20.79
CA ASP A 517 -23.02 6.82 21.58
C ASP A 517 -21.94 5.79 21.21
N VAL A 518 -20.88 5.79 22.01
CA VAL A 518 -19.78 4.84 21.89
C VAL A 518 -19.96 3.69 22.88
N ASN A 519 -19.89 2.46 22.37
CA ASN A 519 -19.87 1.26 23.20
C ASN A 519 -18.41 0.81 23.41
N PRO A 520 -17.88 0.83 24.64
CA PRO A 520 -16.52 0.38 24.95
C PRO A 520 -16.21 -1.05 24.45
N ASP A 521 -17.18 -1.96 24.50
CA ASP A 521 -17.02 -3.36 24.06
C ASP A 521 -16.88 -3.50 22.53
N GLN A 522 -17.19 -2.44 21.79
CA GLN A 522 -17.13 -2.42 20.32
C GLN A 522 -15.99 -1.56 19.77
N MET A 523 -15.23 -0.88 20.65
CA MET A 523 -14.04 -0.12 20.24
C MET A 523 -12.98 -1.07 19.67
N LEU A 524 -12.31 -0.63 18.61
CA LEU A 524 -11.13 -1.31 18.09
C LEU A 524 -9.87 -0.55 18.54
N SER A 525 -8.86 -1.28 19.01
CA SER A 525 -7.55 -0.70 19.26
C SER A 525 -6.87 -0.41 17.92
N VAL A 526 -6.80 0.86 17.53
CA VAL A 526 -6.22 1.32 16.27
C VAL A 526 -5.14 2.36 16.56
N PRO A 527 -3.86 1.97 16.50
CA PRO A 527 -2.74 2.84 16.88
C PRO A 527 -2.63 4.06 15.96
N GLY A 528 -2.41 5.23 16.56
CA GLY A 528 -2.40 6.50 15.83
C GLY A 528 -3.78 6.95 15.34
N ALA A 529 -4.85 6.26 15.72
CA ALA A 529 -6.21 6.78 15.60
C ALA A 529 -6.65 7.40 16.93
N THR A 530 -7.36 8.51 16.86
CA THR A 530 -7.95 9.16 18.04
C THR A 530 -9.46 9.27 17.84
N GLY A 531 -10.22 8.63 18.72
CA GLY A 531 -11.67 8.78 18.76
C GLY A 531 -12.06 9.99 19.61
N GLY A 532 -12.95 10.82 19.09
CA GLY A 532 -13.55 11.91 19.85
C GLY A 532 -15.07 11.84 19.79
N TRP A 533 -15.77 11.99 20.90
CA TRP A 533 -17.25 12.00 20.90
C TRP A 533 -17.85 12.85 21.99
N THR A 534 -18.97 13.48 21.66
CA THR A 534 -19.81 14.20 22.63
C THR A 534 -20.76 13.21 23.31
N GLY A 535 -20.80 13.23 24.64
CA GLY A 535 -21.66 12.36 25.45
C GLY A 535 -23.11 12.80 25.53
#